data_AF-A0A836CPB5-F1
#
_entry.id   AF-A0A836CPB5-F1
#
_cell.length_a   1.000
_cell.length_b   1.000
_cell.length_c   1.000
_cell.angle_alpha   90.00
_cell.angle_beta   90.00
_cell.angle_gamma   90.00
#
_symmetry.space_group_name_H-M   'P 1'
#
loop_
_entity.id
_entity.type
_entity.pdbx_description
1 polymer ?
#
loop_
_entity_poly.entity_id
_entity_poly.type
_entity_poly.pdbx_seq_one_letter_code
_entity_poly.pdbx_strand_id
1 'polypeptide(L)'
;MRRHRVLSTLLVCANSRRCTTAGALSLSMSGINTFAEPKPPGNLLQAKDAIKLDEELMTSPGFSIDQLMELAGLSVACSVAKVYSPSKVLVVCGPGNNGGDGLVAARHLFHFGYEPVVYYPKRTSKPIYTNLVHQLDQLNVPIVPEMPGPAELKSDFNFILDCIFGFSFSGAVRPPFDSVIAAMVQSGVPIASVDIPSGWDVNEGSTSSTGDTPSIEPDVLISLTAPKPCSRLFKGRHHFLGGRFLTPKLAQKYGLTWLPRYPGTEQCVEVGGDLGGSGSSESTCAAAAAAGL
;
A
#
# COMPACT_ATOMS: atom_id res chain seq x y z
N MET A 1 -17.35 -61.30 -18.82
CA MET A 1 -16.28 -60.82 -19.73
C MET A 1 -16.45 -59.32 -19.87
N ARG A 2 -15.50 -58.39 -19.68
CA ARG A 2 -14.08 -58.33 -19.33
C ARG A 2 -13.91 -57.02 -18.53
N ARG A 3 -13.19 -57.05 -17.42
CA ARG A 3 -12.69 -55.86 -16.71
C ARG A 3 -11.41 -55.40 -17.42
N HIS A 4 -11.31 -54.15 -17.83
CA HIS A 4 -10.04 -53.55 -18.28
C HIS A 4 -9.40 -52.78 -17.13
N ARG A 5 -8.31 -53.37 -16.59
CA ARG A 5 -7.26 -52.66 -15.85
C ARG A 5 -6.36 -51.96 -16.88
N VAL A 6 -6.01 -50.70 -16.64
CA VAL A 6 -4.88 -50.06 -17.33
C VAL A 6 -3.79 -49.84 -16.29
N LEU A 7 -2.65 -50.48 -16.56
CA LEU A 7 -1.43 -50.48 -15.77
C LEU A 7 -0.70 -49.13 -15.92
N SER A 8 -0.26 -48.61 -14.79
CA SER A 8 0.80 -47.63 -14.63
C SER A 8 2.11 -48.15 -15.23
N THR A 9 2.74 -47.35 -16.10
CA THR A 9 4.09 -47.62 -16.61
C THR A 9 5.05 -46.61 -15.99
N LEU A 10 5.85 -47.08 -15.02
CA LEU A 10 7.08 -46.41 -14.60
C LEU A 10 8.13 -46.61 -15.70
N LEU A 11 8.68 -45.52 -16.22
CA LEU A 11 9.86 -45.58 -17.08
C LEU A 11 11.10 -45.27 -16.23
N VAL A 12 11.84 -46.31 -15.86
CA VAL A 12 13.23 -46.22 -15.39
C VAL A 12 14.11 -46.20 -16.64
N CYS A 13 14.95 -45.19 -16.78
CA CYS A 13 16.02 -45.21 -17.78
C CYS A 13 17.34 -44.87 -17.11
N ALA A 14 18.21 -45.88 -17.01
CA ALA A 14 19.56 -45.77 -16.49
C ALA A 14 20.57 -45.67 -17.65
N ASN A 15 21.43 -44.67 -17.55
CA ASN A 15 22.86 -44.66 -17.88
C ASN A 15 23.32 -45.05 -19.29
N SER A 16 23.89 -44.08 -20.02
CA SER A 16 25.19 -44.31 -20.67
C SER A 16 25.97 -43.00 -20.81
N ARG A 17 27.23 -43.05 -20.35
CA ARG A 17 28.23 -41.99 -20.48
C ARG A 17 28.73 -41.93 -21.92
N ARG A 18 28.84 -40.74 -22.49
CA ARG A 18 29.94 -40.39 -23.41
C ARG A 18 30.23 -38.90 -23.31
N CYS A 19 31.48 -38.63 -22.99
CA CYS A 19 32.09 -37.33 -22.80
C CYS A 19 32.63 -36.86 -24.15
N THR A 20 32.17 -35.72 -24.65
CA THR A 20 32.85 -34.95 -25.70
C THR A 20 32.74 -33.48 -25.35
N THR A 21 33.90 -32.88 -25.12
CA THR A 21 34.15 -31.47 -24.82
C THR A 21 33.66 -30.56 -25.95
N ALA A 22 32.63 -29.75 -25.69
CA ALA A 22 32.28 -28.59 -26.50
C ALA A 22 32.58 -27.33 -25.69
N GLY A 23 33.32 -26.41 -26.30
CA GLY A 23 33.92 -25.23 -25.66
C GLY A 23 32.91 -24.36 -24.91
N ALA A 24 33.28 -23.99 -23.69
CA ALA A 24 32.61 -22.96 -22.92
C ALA A 24 32.90 -21.59 -23.56
N LEU A 25 31.94 -21.05 -24.31
CA LEU A 25 31.88 -19.61 -24.55
C LEU A 25 31.48 -18.95 -23.23
N SER A 26 32.47 -18.36 -22.57
CA SER A 26 32.28 -17.36 -21.51
C SER A 26 31.60 -16.12 -22.11
N LEU A 27 30.28 -16.06 -22.06
CA LEU A 27 29.55 -14.80 -22.22
C LEU A 27 29.53 -14.09 -20.87
N SER A 28 30.43 -13.12 -20.73
CA SER A 28 30.40 -12.09 -19.70
C SER A 28 29.05 -11.37 -19.77
N MET A 29 28.13 -11.70 -18.87
CA MET A 29 26.91 -10.91 -18.60
C MET A 29 27.27 -9.69 -17.74
N SER A 30 28.17 -8.86 -18.24
CA SER A 30 28.44 -7.53 -17.71
C SER A 30 27.51 -6.55 -18.42
N GLY A 31 26.31 -6.36 -17.88
CA GLY A 31 25.34 -5.46 -18.50
C GLY A 31 23.94 -5.47 -17.87
N ILE A 32 23.82 -5.67 -16.57
CA ILE A 32 22.59 -5.23 -15.88
C ILE A 32 22.78 -3.74 -15.65
N ASN A 33 22.26 -2.94 -16.59
CA ASN A 33 22.05 -1.51 -16.35
C ASN A 33 21.16 -1.40 -15.12
N THR A 34 21.75 -1.03 -13.98
CA THR A 34 21.03 -0.46 -12.85
C THR A 34 20.35 0.80 -13.39
N PHE A 35 19.06 0.71 -13.72
CA PHE A 35 18.26 1.88 -14.01
C PHE A 35 18.26 2.71 -12.72
N ALA A 36 19.06 3.77 -12.69
CA ALA A 36 18.98 4.75 -11.61
C ALA A 36 17.53 5.23 -11.54
N GLU A 37 16.92 5.09 -10.36
CA GLU A 37 15.59 5.61 -10.09
C GLU A 37 15.58 7.11 -10.40
N PRO A 38 14.67 7.61 -11.26
CA PRO A 38 14.55 9.03 -11.52
C PRO A 38 14.23 9.77 -10.22
N LYS A 39 15.13 10.65 -9.78
CA LYS A 39 14.92 11.51 -8.62
C LYS A 39 13.67 12.36 -8.84
N PRO A 40 12.75 12.46 -7.86
CA PRO A 40 11.56 13.30 -8.00
C PRO A 40 11.97 14.75 -8.29
N PRO A 41 11.30 15.44 -9.23
CA PRO A 41 11.47 16.87 -9.40
C PRO A 41 11.01 17.62 -8.15
N GLY A 42 11.44 18.88 -8.04
CA GLY A 42 11.08 19.79 -6.96
C GLY A 42 9.57 20.03 -6.77
N ASN A 43 8.72 19.57 -7.70
CA ASN A 43 7.26 19.73 -7.66
C ASN A 43 6.56 18.37 -7.48
N LEU A 44 6.30 17.99 -6.23
CA LEU A 44 5.35 16.91 -5.90
C LEU A 44 3.90 17.38 -6.14
N LEU A 45 2.96 16.44 -6.23
CA LEU A 45 1.57 16.70 -6.60
C LEU A 45 0.83 17.46 -5.48
N GLN A 46 0.68 18.76 -5.64
CA GLN A 46 -0.01 19.64 -4.68
C GLN A 46 -1.48 19.22 -4.49
N ALA A 47 -2.06 19.50 -3.32
CA ALA A 47 -3.46 19.14 -3.02
C ALA A 47 -4.44 19.56 -4.12
N LYS A 48 -4.34 20.81 -4.60
CA LYS A 48 -5.17 21.36 -5.68
C LYS A 48 -5.05 20.59 -7.00
N ASP A 49 -3.85 20.08 -7.30
CA ASP A 49 -3.56 19.39 -8.56
C ASP A 49 -3.94 17.91 -8.44
N ALA A 50 -3.83 17.32 -7.23
CA ALA A 50 -4.38 16.01 -6.91
C ALA A 50 -5.91 15.97 -7.07
N ILE A 51 -6.63 16.99 -6.57
CA ILE A 51 -8.10 17.10 -6.76
C ILE A 51 -8.44 17.11 -8.26
N LYS A 52 -7.77 17.96 -9.04
CA LYS A 52 -8.01 18.06 -10.49
C LYS A 52 -7.67 16.77 -11.22
N LEU A 53 -6.58 16.10 -10.83
CA LEU A 53 -6.17 14.84 -11.44
C LEU A 53 -7.23 13.76 -11.22
N ASP A 54 -7.77 13.65 -9.99
CA ASP A 54 -8.86 12.74 -9.67
C ASP A 54 -10.14 13.06 -10.47
N GLU A 55 -10.51 14.34 -10.57
CA GLU A 55 -11.64 14.79 -11.40
C GLU A 55 -11.46 14.42 -12.88
N GLU A 56 -10.25 14.58 -13.43
CA GLU A 56 -9.95 14.23 -14.82
C GLU A 56 -9.93 12.72 -15.05
N LEU A 57 -9.43 11.93 -14.08
CA LEU A 57 -9.49 10.46 -14.15
C LEU A 57 -10.94 9.96 -14.22
N MET A 58 -11.87 10.66 -13.57
CA MET A 58 -13.30 10.32 -13.53
C MET A 58 -14.15 11.01 -14.61
N THR A 59 -13.57 11.91 -15.40
CA THR A 59 -14.31 12.63 -16.45
C THR A 59 -14.70 11.69 -17.59
N SER A 60 -16.00 11.59 -17.90
CA SER A 60 -16.54 10.67 -18.92
C SER A 60 -15.84 10.83 -20.29
N PRO A 61 -15.44 9.72 -20.97
CA PRO A 61 -15.62 8.31 -20.63
C PRO A 61 -14.47 7.71 -19.77
N GLY A 62 -14.18 8.32 -18.61
CA GLY A 62 -13.12 7.91 -17.67
C GLY A 62 -13.51 6.80 -16.69
N PHE A 63 -12.70 6.65 -15.62
CA PHE A 63 -12.90 5.66 -14.57
C PHE A 63 -14.12 5.98 -13.70
N SER A 64 -14.77 4.93 -13.17
CA SER A 64 -15.66 5.11 -12.02
C SER A 64 -14.85 5.25 -10.73
N ILE A 65 -15.47 5.87 -9.72
CA ILE A 65 -14.91 5.90 -8.36
C ILE A 65 -14.69 4.49 -7.80
N ASP A 66 -15.58 3.54 -8.10
CA ASP A 66 -15.44 2.15 -7.65
C ASP A 66 -14.17 1.51 -8.22
N GLN A 67 -13.85 1.76 -9.49
CA GLN A 67 -12.64 1.23 -10.13
C GLN A 67 -11.36 1.80 -9.52
N LEU A 68 -11.31 3.12 -9.32
CA LEU A 68 -10.13 3.76 -8.73
C LEU A 68 -9.93 3.32 -7.28
N MET A 69 -11.00 3.26 -6.49
CA MET A 69 -10.99 2.83 -5.09
C MET A 69 -10.60 1.35 -4.95
N GLU A 70 -11.09 0.48 -5.84
CA GLU A 70 -10.71 -0.95 -5.84
C GLU A 70 -9.20 -1.12 -6.08
N LEU A 71 -8.66 -0.40 -7.07
CA LEU A 71 -7.23 -0.45 -7.41
C LEU A 71 -6.36 0.21 -6.33
N ALA A 72 -6.83 1.30 -5.72
CA ALA A 72 -6.15 1.96 -4.62
C ALA A 72 -6.06 1.04 -3.39
N GLY A 73 -7.19 0.52 -2.91
CA GLY A 73 -7.20 -0.37 -1.75
C GLY A 73 -6.46 -1.69 -1.99
N LEU A 74 -6.49 -2.25 -3.22
CA LEU A 74 -5.63 -3.38 -3.59
C LEU A 74 -4.14 -2.99 -3.48
N SER A 75 -3.75 -1.83 -3.99
CA SER A 75 -2.36 -1.33 -3.89
C SER A 75 -1.93 -1.15 -2.43
N VAL A 76 -2.83 -0.69 -1.56
CA VAL A 76 -2.60 -0.58 -0.11
C VAL A 76 -2.35 -1.95 0.50
N ALA A 77 -3.23 -2.92 0.27
CA ALA A 77 -3.07 -4.27 0.79
C ALA A 77 -1.78 -4.94 0.29
N CYS A 78 -1.44 -4.77 -0.99
CA CYS A 78 -0.18 -5.28 -1.56
C CYS A 78 1.05 -4.63 -0.92
N SER A 79 1.01 -3.32 -0.62
CA SER A 79 2.12 -2.60 0.03
C SER A 79 2.33 -3.09 1.47
N VAL A 80 1.24 -3.23 2.23
CA VAL A 80 1.27 -3.80 3.59
C VAL A 80 1.85 -5.21 3.56
N ALA A 81 1.45 -6.04 2.59
CA ALA A 81 1.91 -7.41 2.46
C ALA A 81 3.40 -7.57 2.10
N LYS A 82 4.05 -6.51 1.63
CA LYS A 82 5.51 -6.50 1.42
C LYS A 82 6.31 -6.22 2.69
N VAL A 83 5.67 -5.63 3.71
CA VAL A 83 6.35 -5.19 4.95
C VAL A 83 5.99 -6.09 6.13
N TYR A 84 4.71 -6.34 6.33
CA TYR A 84 4.19 -7.08 7.48
C TYR A 84 3.82 -8.48 7.03
N SER A 85 4.20 -9.51 7.79
CA SER A 85 3.66 -10.87 7.56
C SER A 85 2.17 -10.92 7.94
N PRO A 86 1.37 -11.87 7.39
CA PRO A 86 -0.02 -12.04 7.77
C PRO A 86 -0.23 -12.10 9.29
N SER A 87 -1.06 -11.20 9.80
CA SER A 87 -1.26 -10.97 11.23
C SER A 87 -2.57 -10.21 11.50
N LYS A 88 -2.86 -9.90 12.76
CA LYS A 88 -4.03 -9.09 13.14
C LYS A 88 -3.75 -7.60 12.93
N VAL A 89 -4.68 -6.91 12.25
CA VAL A 89 -4.55 -5.50 11.84
C VAL A 89 -5.82 -4.73 12.17
N LEU A 90 -5.67 -3.55 12.76
CA LEU A 90 -6.77 -2.59 12.88
C LEU A 90 -6.75 -1.65 11.68
N VAL A 91 -7.82 -1.63 10.90
CA VAL A 91 -8.02 -0.67 9.80
C VAL A 91 -8.96 0.43 10.27
N VAL A 92 -8.44 1.66 10.38
CA VAL A 92 -9.18 2.80 10.90
C VAL A 92 -9.67 3.66 9.73
N CYS A 93 -10.96 3.60 9.43
CA CYS A 93 -11.56 4.25 8.26
C CYS A 93 -12.18 5.60 8.61
N GLY A 94 -11.87 6.62 7.82
CA GLY A 94 -12.53 7.93 7.87
C GLY A 94 -13.77 7.99 6.97
N PRO A 95 -14.47 9.13 6.93
CA PRO A 95 -15.77 9.24 6.28
C PRO A 95 -15.70 9.36 4.73
N GLY A 96 -14.52 9.66 4.17
CA GLY A 96 -14.35 9.94 2.75
C GLY A 96 -13.72 8.80 1.95
N ASN A 97 -13.13 9.15 0.80
CA ASN A 97 -12.53 8.19 -0.13
C ASN A 97 -11.41 7.37 0.53
N ASN A 98 -10.55 7.99 1.36
CA ASN A 98 -9.47 7.28 2.07
C ASN A 98 -10.01 6.16 2.97
N GLY A 99 -11.18 6.38 3.60
CA GLY A 99 -11.86 5.34 4.37
C GLY A 99 -12.40 4.22 3.48
N GLY A 100 -12.90 4.56 2.29
CA GLY A 100 -13.28 3.57 1.27
C GLY A 100 -12.10 2.72 0.80
N ASP A 101 -10.94 3.34 0.55
CA ASP A 101 -9.69 2.64 0.23
C ASP A 101 -9.30 1.67 1.35
N GLY A 102 -9.50 2.08 2.62
CA GLY A 102 -9.32 1.21 3.79
C GLY A 102 -10.29 0.03 3.84
N LEU A 103 -11.57 0.21 3.51
CA LEU A 103 -12.53 -0.90 3.45
C LEU A 103 -12.16 -1.91 2.35
N VAL A 104 -11.73 -1.43 1.18
CA VAL A 104 -11.21 -2.27 0.10
C VAL A 104 -9.93 -3.00 0.56
N ALA A 105 -9.00 -2.29 1.19
CA ALA A 105 -7.76 -2.85 1.70
C ALA A 105 -8.03 -3.95 2.73
N ALA A 106 -8.96 -3.73 3.67
CA ALA A 106 -9.38 -4.73 4.66
C ALA A 106 -9.89 -6.02 3.97
N ARG A 107 -10.71 -5.91 2.92
CA ARG A 107 -11.18 -7.06 2.15
C ARG A 107 -10.02 -7.81 1.48
N HIS A 108 -9.09 -7.11 0.84
CA HIS A 108 -7.93 -7.76 0.22
C HIS A 108 -6.98 -8.39 1.24
N LEU A 109 -6.75 -7.72 2.38
CA LEU A 109 -5.94 -8.27 3.48
C LEU A 109 -6.52 -9.57 4.03
N PHE A 110 -7.85 -9.69 4.14
CA PHE A 110 -8.50 -10.96 4.47
C PHE A 110 -8.11 -12.06 3.46
N HIS A 111 -8.19 -11.78 2.15
CA HIS A 111 -7.79 -12.73 1.11
C HIS A 111 -6.29 -13.02 1.08
N PHE A 112 -5.46 -12.12 1.62
CA PHE A 112 -4.02 -12.32 1.77
C PHE A 112 -3.63 -13.07 3.07
N GLY A 113 -4.62 -13.49 3.87
CA GLY A 113 -4.42 -14.29 5.07
C GLY A 113 -4.23 -13.50 6.37
N TYR A 114 -4.49 -12.19 6.37
CA TYR A 114 -4.49 -11.36 7.57
C TYR A 114 -5.81 -11.52 8.34
N GLU A 115 -5.82 -11.03 9.58
CA GLU A 115 -7.01 -10.92 10.42
C GLU A 115 -7.39 -9.43 10.57
N PRO A 116 -8.04 -8.81 9.57
CA PRO A 116 -8.44 -7.42 9.66
C PRO A 116 -9.60 -7.24 10.63
N VAL A 117 -9.53 -6.17 11.42
CA VAL A 117 -10.64 -5.59 12.18
C VAL A 117 -10.79 -4.16 11.72
N VAL A 118 -12.02 -3.72 11.45
CA VAL A 118 -12.29 -2.36 10.96
C VAL A 118 -12.91 -1.52 12.06
N TYR A 119 -12.42 -0.30 12.27
CA TYR A 119 -13.13 0.73 13.01
C TYR A 119 -13.57 1.83 12.03
N TYR A 120 -14.89 2.01 11.88
CA TYR A 120 -15.49 2.97 10.94
C TYR A 120 -16.59 3.82 11.61
N PRO A 121 -16.22 4.85 12.39
CA PRO A 121 -17.15 5.56 13.28
C PRO A 121 -18.08 6.56 12.59
N LYS A 122 -17.71 7.06 11.41
CA LYS A 122 -18.49 8.02 10.63
C LYS A 122 -18.77 7.45 9.24
N ARG A 123 -19.76 6.57 9.17
CA ARG A 123 -20.12 5.88 7.92
C ARG A 123 -20.84 6.80 6.95
N THR A 124 -20.40 6.81 5.69
CA THR A 124 -21.07 7.53 4.61
C THR A 124 -22.17 6.65 4.00
N SER A 125 -23.36 7.20 3.81
CA SER A 125 -24.54 6.46 3.34
C SER A 125 -24.60 6.25 1.82
N LYS A 126 -23.56 6.63 1.07
CA LYS A 126 -23.52 6.42 -0.38
C LYS A 126 -23.39 4.92 -0.70
N PRO A 127 -24.03 4.42 -1.78
CA PRO A 127 -24.04 3.00 -2.13
C PRO A 127 -22.66 2.33 -2.17
N ILE A 128 -21.64 3.03 -2.69
CA ILE A 128 -20.27 2.51 -2.73
C ILE A 128 -19.78 2.05 -1.34
N TYR A 129 -19.94 2.86 -0.30
CA TYR A 129 -19.47 2.54 1.04
C TYR A 129 -20.34 1.49 1.73
N THR A 130 -21.67 1.54 1.54
CA THR A 130 -22.56 0.51 2.10
C THR A 130 -22.30 -0.86 1.48
N ASN A 131 -21.97 -0.90 0.18
CA ASN A 131 -21.59 -2.13 -0.52
C ASN A 131 -20.25 -2.67 0.00
N LEU A 132 -19.25 -1.82 0.24
CA LEU A 132 -17.97 -2.24 0.83
C LEU A 132 -18.14 -2.80 2.24
N VAL A 133 -18.96 -2.16 3.08
CA VAL A 133 -19.33 -2.67 4.40
C VAL A 133 -20.02 -4.04 4.29
N HIS A 134 -20.94 -4.21 3.35
CA HIS A 134 -21.61 -5.49 3.13
C HIS A 134 -20.63 -6.58 2.66
N GLN A 135 -19.66 -6.26 1.80
CA GLN A 135 -18.63 -7.21 1.37
C GLN A 135 -17.77 -7.71 2.55
N LEU A 136 -17.40 -6.82 3.48
CA LEU A 136 -16.67 -7.19 4.69
C LEU A 136 -17.50 -8.10 5.60
N ASP A 137 -18.79 -7.79 5.76
CA ASP A 137 -19.75 -8.61 6.50
C ASP A 137 -19.87 -10.03 5.91
N GLN A 138 -19.93 -10.16 4.57
CA GLN A 138 -19.95 -11.48 3.90
C GLN A 138 -18.67 -12.30 4.11
N LEU A 139 -17.56 -11.65 4.46
CA LEU A 139 -16.29 -12.30 4.80
C LEU A 139 -16.11 -12.51 6.32
N ASN A 140 -17.10 -12.11 7.13
CA ASN A 140 -17.00 -12.06 8.59
C ASN A 140 -15.83 -11.22 9.10
N VAL A 141 -15.44 -10.17 8.37
CA VAL A 141 -14.45 -9.19 8.83
C VAL A 141 -15.15 -8.27 9.84
N PRO A 142 -14.75 -8.27 11.13
CA PRO A 142 -15.46 -7.51 12.16
C PRO A 142 -15.30 -6.01 11.95
N ILE A 143 -16.43 -5.28 12.00
CA ILE A 143 -16.44 -3.83 12.10
C ILE A 143 -16.86 -3.43 13.52
N VAL A 144 -15.90 -3.05 14.35
CA VAL A 144 -16.13 -2.75 15.77
C VAL A 144 -16.83 -1.40 15.97
N PRO A 145 -17.74 -1.29 16.96
CA PRO A 145 -18.50 -0.06 17.19
C PRO A 145 -17.70 1.00 17.94
N GLU A 146 -16.66 0.59 18.68
CA GLU A 146 -15.86 1.43 19.56
C GLU A 146 -14.37 1.29 19.22
N MET A 147 -13.62 2.37 19.45
CA MET A 147 -12.17 2.36 19.25
C MET A 147 -11.51 1.62 20.43
N PRO A 148 -10.70 0.58 20.19
CA PRO A 148 -9.91 -0.06 21.23
C PRO A 148 -9.02 0.95 21.95
N GLY A 149 -8.88 0.79 23.27
CA GLY A 149 -7.98 1.65 24.06
C GLY A 149 -6.50 1.39 23.73
N PRO A 150 -5.58 2.32 24.07
CA PRO A 150 -4.15 2.18 23.75
C PRO A 150 -3.50 0.86 24.21
N ALA A 151 -3.89 0.35 25.38
CA ALA A 151 -3.36 -0.91 25.91
C ALA A 151 -3.87 -2.13 25.12
N GLU A 152 -5.14 -2.12 24.73
CA GLU A 152 -5.76 -3.16 23.90
C GLU A 152 -5.18 -3.12 22.48
N LEU A 153 -5.01 -1.92 21.90
CA LEU A 153 -4.32 -1.76 20.62
C LEU A 153 -2.95 -2.46 20.63
N LYS A 154 -2.16 -2.21 21.69
CA LYS A 154 -0.81 -2.77 21.85
C LYS A 154 -0.79 -4.28 22.06
N SER A 155 -1.79 -4.85 22.72
CA SER A 155 -1.84 -6.31 22.98
C SER A 155 -2.42 -7.10 21.80
N ASP A 156 -3.37 -6.52 21.08
CA ASP A 156 -4.24 -7.27 20.17
C ASP A 156 -3.90 -7.08 18.70
N PHE A 157 -3.14 -6.05 18.35
CA PHE A 157 -2.86 -5.70 16.95
C PHE A 157 -1.36 -5.59 16.71
N ASN A 158 -0.92 -6.10 15.55
CA ASN A 158 0.48 -6.05 15.15
C ASN A 158 0.84 -4.74 14.45
N PHE A 159 -0.13 -4.14 13.75
CA PHE A 159 -0.02 -2.82 13.13
C PHE A 159 -1.41 -2.20 12.94
N ILE A 160 -1.43 -0.90 12.70
CA ILE A 160 -2.64 -0.12 12.41
C ILE A 160 -2.53 0.44 11.00
N LEU A 161 -3.60 0.29 10.21
CA LEU A 161 -3.73 0.93 8.90
C LEU A 161 -4.56 2.21 9.05
N ASP A 162 -3.89 3.35 8.94
CA ASP A 162 -4.47 4.69 8.98
C ASP A 162 -5.08 5.04 7.62
N CYS A 163 -6.41 4.91 7.56
CA CYS A 163 -7.27 5.24 6.42
C CYS A 163 -8.25 6.37 6.77
N ILE A 164 -7.87 7.30 7.66
CA ILE A 164 -8.79 8.34 8.15
C ILE A 164 -8.92 9.46 7.13
N PHE A 165 -7.83 10.16 6.83
CA PHE A 165 -7.83 11.36 6.01
C PHE A 165 -6.79 11.27 4.90
N GLY A 166 -7.22 11.47 3.65
CA GLY A 166 -6.33 11.56 2.48
C GLY A 166 -6.05 13.02 2.10
N PHE A 167 -5.45 13.23 0.92
CA PHE A 167 -5.04 14.55 0.41
C PHE A 167 -6.14 15.63 0.35
N SER A 168 -7.42 15.26 0.37
CA SER A 168 -8.53 16.24 0.33
C SER A 168 -8.89 16.80 1.70
N PHE A 169 -8.28 16.31 2.78
CA PHE A 169 -8.50 16.83 4.13
C PHE A 169 -7.83 18.19 4.31
N SER A 170 -8.49 19.07 5.06
CA SER A 170 -7.99 20.41 5.37
C SER A 170 -8.53 20.88 6.72
N GLY A 171 -7.72 21.63 7.46
CA GLY A 171 -8.09 22.21 8.74
C GLY A 171 -7.84 21.27 9.93
N ALA A 172 -8.39 21.64 11.09
CA ALA A 172 -8.16 20.90 12.33
C ALA A 172 -8.89 19.55 12.35
N VAL A 173 -8.24 18.54 12.93
CA VAL A 173 -8.87 17.26 13.28
C VAL A 173 -9.96 17.51 14.33
N ARG A 174 -11.12 16.87 14.15
CA ARG A 174 -12.29 17.03 15.03
C ARG A 174 -12.77 15.68 15.56
N PRO A 175 -13.52 15.67 16.68
CA PRO A 175 -14.17 14.46 17.18
C PRO A 175 -14.96 13.67 16.13
N PRO A 176 -14.87 12.33 16.15
CA PRO A 176 -14.12 11.50 17.10
C PRO A 176 -12.66 11.24 16.70
N PHE A 177 -12.17 11.84 15.61
CA PHE A 177 -10.88 11.44 15.03
C PHE A 177 -9.67 11.98 15.79
N ASP A 178 -9.84 13.03 16.60
CA ASP A 178 -8.81 13.54 17.51
C ASP A 178 -8.43 12.50 18.58
N SER A 179 -9.42 11.93 19.27
CA SER A 179 -9.20 10.89 20.28
C SER A 179 -8.77 9.56 19.67
N VAL A 180 -9.22 9.24 18.47
CA VAL A 180 -8.79 8.05 17.72
C VAL A 180 -7.31 8.13 17.36
N ILE A 181 -6.88 9.26 16.79
CA ILE A 181 -5.47 9.49 16.48
C ILE A 181 -4.62 9.46 17.76
N ALA A 182 -5.11 10.09 18.84
CA ALA A 182 -4.43 10.03 20.13
C ALA A 182 -4.25 8.60 20.64
N ALA A 183 -5.28 7.75 20.54
CA ALA A 183 -5.20 6.35 20.95
C ALA A 183 -4.20 5.56 20.10
N MET A 184 -4.20 5.77 18.77
CA MET A 184 -3.26 5.15 17.85
C MET A 184 -1.81 5.53 18.20
N VAL A 185 -1.51 6.82 18.36
CA VAL A 185 -0.16 7.29 18.71
C VAL A 185 0.28 6.78 20.08
N GLN A 186 -0.60 6.84 21.08
CA GLN A 186 -0.30 6.40 22.45
C GLN A 186 -0.05 4.88 22.56
N SER A 187 -0.66 4.08 21.67
CA SER A 187 -0.48 2.62 21.68
C SER A 187 0.96 2.19 21.41
N GLY A 188 1.71 2.99 20.63
CA GLY A 188 3.05 2.64 20.16
C GLY A 188 3.08 1.48 19.15
N VAL A 189 1.93 1.06 18.64
CA VAL A 189 1.81 0.06 17.57
C VAL A 189 2.27 0.67 16.24
N PRO A 190 3.01 -0.05 15.38
CA PRO A 190 3.39 0.45 14.07
C PRO A 190 2.18 0.90 13.24
N ILE A 191 2.28 2.07 12.60
CA ILE A 191 1.21 2.65 11.78
C ILE A 191 1.65 2.65 10.30
N ALA A 192 0.77 2.19 9.42
CA ALA A 192 0.86 2.40 7.98
C ALA A 192 -0.19 3.42 7.56
N SER A 193 0.21 4.55 6.97
CA SER A 193 -0.72 5.59 6.52
C SER A 193 -0.98 5.51 5.03
N VAL A 194 -2.27 5.59 4.67
CA VAL A 194 -2.72 5.60 3.28
C VAL A 194 -2.82 7.04 2.80
N ASP A 195 -2.19 7.26 1.66
CA ASP A 195 -2.09 8.51 0.91
C ASP A 195 -1.23 9.60 1.57
N ILE A 196 -1.65 10.06 2.75
CA ILE A 196 -0.94 10.97 3.65
C ILE A 196 -1.16 10.52 5.10
N PRO A 197 -0.25 10.81 6.05
CA PRO A 197 -0.54 10.56 7.46
C PRO A 197 -1.69 11.44 7.94
N SER A 198 -2.72 10.84 8.55
CA SER A 198 -3.92 11.58 8.93
C SER A 198 -3.62 12.69 9.93
N GLY A 199 -4.12 13.89 9.65
CA GLY A 199 -3.87 15.10 10.43
C GLY A 199 -2.67 15.93 9.94
N TRP A 200 -1.86 15.42 9.00
CA TRP A 200 -0.84 16.22 8.34
C TRP A 200 -1.47 17.19 7.34
N ASP A 201 -0.90 18.39 7.23
CA ASP A 201 -1.13 19.25 6.08
C ASP A 201 -0.45 18.63 4.85
N VAL A 202 -1.15 18.67 3.72
CA VAL A 202 -0.69 18.06 2.46
C VAL A 202 0.63 18.66 1.97
N ASN A 203 0.89 19.92 2.28
CA ASN A 203 2.05 20.67 1.83
C ASN A 203 3.13 20.77 2.92
N GLU A 204 2.72 21.09 4.14
CA GLU A 204 3.61 21.43 5.26
C GLU A 204 3.91 20.24 6.20
N GLY A 205 3.19 19.11 6.06
CA GLY A 205 3.35 17.93 6.90
C GLY A 205 2.73 18.09 8.28
N SER A 206 3.38 17.55 9.32
CA SER A 206 2.86 17.58 10.69
C SER A 206 2.58 19.02 11.15
N THR A 207 1.31 19.33 11.39
CA THR A 207 0.84 20.65 11.86
C THR A 207 0.84 20.75 13.39
N SER A 208 1.77 20.05 14.05
CA SER A 208 1.91 19.93 15.53
C SER A 208 1.96 21.27 16.29
N SER A 209 1.99 22.40 15.59
CA SER A 209 1.86 23.76 16.11
C SER A 209 0.42 24.32 16.18
N THR A 210 -0.61 23.58 15.73
CA THR A 210 -1.98 24.14 15.55
C THR A 210 -3.12 23.41 16.28
N GLY A 211 -2.86 22.34 17.04
CA GLY A 211 -3.88 21.67 17.85
C GLY A 211 -3.35 20.66 18.86
N ASP A 212 -4.22 20.22 19.79
CA ASP A 212 -3.90 19.28 20.88
C ASP A 212 -3.82 17.80 20.43
N THR A 213 -4.11 17.50 19.16
CA THR A 213 -4.03 16.13 18.63
C THR A 213 -2.57 15.76 18.34
N PRO A 214 -2.05 14.64 18.89
CA PRO A 214 -0.68 14.22 18.59
C PRO A 214 -0.53 13.85 17.12
N SER A 215 0.65 14.06 16.57
CA SER A 215 0.94 13.74 15.16
C SER A 215 1.23 12.26 14.98
N ILE A 216 0.67 11.68 13.90
CA ILE A 216 1.04 10.33 13.46
C ILE A 216 2.40 10.41 12.79
N GLU A 217 3.32 9.56 13.23
CA GLU A 217 4.62 9.30 12.61
C GLU A 217 4.59 7.86 12.10
N PRO A 218 4.13 7.63 10.86
CA PRO A 218 3.91 6.27 10.39
C PRO A 218 5.24 5.59 10.06
N ASP A 219 5.24 4.29 10.21
CA ASP A 219 6.35 3.43 9.82
C ASP A 219 6.34 3.15 8.31
N VAL A 220 5.14 3.12 7.73
CA VAL A 220 4.91 2.92 6.30
C VAL A 220 4.02 4.03 5.76
N LEU A 221 4.42 4.66 4.66
CA LEU A 221 3.57 5.59 3.90
C LEU A 221 3.23 4.97 2.55
N ILE A 222 1.96 4.97 2.16
CA ILE A 222 1.50 4.44 0.86
C ILE A 222 0.85 5.58 0.09
N SER A 223 1.63 6.29 -0.72
CA SER A 223 1.10 7.35 -1.57
C SER A 223 0.29 6.77 -2.72
N LEU A 224 -0.93 7.28 -2.92
CA LEU A 224 -1.79 6.87 -4.04
C LEU A 224 -1.67 7.84 -5.22
N THR A 225 -1.62 7.29 -6.43
CA THR A 225 -1.47 8.00 -7.72
C THR A 225 -0.10 8.67 -7.90
N ALA A 226 0.28 9.53 -6.96
CA ALA A 226 1.59 10.17 -6.86
C ALA A 226 1.85 10.63 -5.41
N PRO A 227 3.11 10.76 -4.97
CA PRO A 227 3.43 11.32 -3.66
C PRO A 227 3.01 12.80 -3.53
N LYS A 228 2.44 13.14 -2.37
CA LYS A 228 2.07 14.52 -1.99
C LYS A 228 3.28 15.24 -1.36
N PRO A 229 3.34 16.58 -1.34
CA PRO A 229 4.52 17.30 -0.85
C PRO A 229 4.93 16.95 0.57
N CYS A 230 3.97 16.71 1.48
CA CYS A 230 4.23 16.29 2.85
C CYS A 230 5.02 14.98 2.97
N SER A 231 5.00 14.11 1.94
CA SER A 231 5.78 12.87 1.94
C SER A 231 7.29 13.11 2.00
N ARG A 232 7.79 14.31 1.68
CA ARG A 232 9.21 14.66 1.88
C ARG A 232 9.62 14.72 3.36
N LEU A 233 8.65 14.88 4.24
CA LEU A 233 8.84 14.96 5.68
C LEU A 233 8.67 13.60 6.36
N PHE A 234 8.30 12.57 5.58
CA PHE A 234 8.20 11.20 6.05
C PHE A 234 9.57 10.68 6.50
N LYS A 235 9.61 10.08 7.69
CA LYS A 235 10.82 9.52 8.31
C LYS A 235 10.69 8.04 8.65
N GLY A 236 9.58 7.40 8.24
CA GLY A 236 9.36 5.98 8.46
C GLY A 236 10.27 5.11 7.59
N ARG A 237 10.14 3.80 7.76
CA ARG A 237 11.03 2.81 7.12
C ARG A 237 10.71 2.58 5.65
N HIS A 238 9.43 2.60 5.28
CA HIS A 238 9.00 2.22 3.94
C HIS A 238 8.05 3.25 3.33
N HIS A 239 8.33 3.69 2.10
CA HIS A 239 7.42 4.53 1.34
C HIS A 239 7.06 3.79 0.05
N PHE A 240 5.78 3.50 -0.16
CA PHE A 240 5.27 2.88 -1.37
C PHE A 240 4.50 3.89 -2.21
N LEU A 241 4.59 3.70 -3.53
CA LEU A 241 3.69 4.28 -4.51
C LEU A 241 2.71 3.19 -4.97
N GLY A 242 1.41 3.47 -4.84
CA GLY A 242 0.31 2.64 -5.33
C GLY A 242 -0.62 3.40 -6.28
N GLY A 243 -1.65 2.72 -6.80
CA GLY A 243 -2.58 3.32 -7.76
C GLY A 243 -2.04 3.28 -9.18
N ARG A 244 -1.75 2.07 -9.68
CA ARG A 244 -1.22 1.82 -11.02
C ARG A 244 -2.30 1.96 -12.12
N PHE A 245 -2.83 3.17 -12.29
CA PHE A 245 -3.85 3.49 -13.29
C PHE A 245 -3.59 4.82 -14.02
N LEU A 246 -2.53 5.55 -13.66
CA LEU A 246 -2.19 6.82 -14.28
C LEU A 246 -1.79 6.63 -15.76
N THR A 247 -2.50 7.30 -16.66
CA THR A 247 -2.18 7.24 -18.09
C THR A 247 -0.94 8.07 -18.42
N PRO A 248 -0.16 7.73 -19.46
CA PRO A 248 0.99 8.54 -19.87
C PRO A 248 0.64 10.00 -20.19
N LYS A 249 -0.57 10.25 -20.73
CA LYS A 249 -1.07 11.59 -21.05
C LYS A 249 -1.29 12.42 -19.78
N LEU A 250 -1.91 11.85 -18.75
CA LEU A 250 -2.10 12.52 -17.47
C LEU A 250 -0.77 12.68 -16.74
N ALA A 251 0.10 11.66 -16.77
CA ALA A 251 1.44 11.77 -16.20
C ALA A 251 2.22 12.93 -16.83
N GLN A 252 2.18 13.10 -18.15
CA GLN A 252 2.80 14.23 -18.83
C GLN A 252 2.16 15.57 -18.42
N LYS A 253 0.83 15.65 -18.42
CA LYS A 253 0.08 16.87 -18.10
C LYS A 253 0.38 17.40 -16.69
N TYR A 254 0.52 16.50 -15.72
CA TYR A 254 0.76 16.86 -14.32
C TYR A 254 2.24 16.81 -13.92
N GLY A 255 3.16 16.60 -14.87
CA GLY A 255 4.60 16.56 -14.58
C GLY A 255 5.03 15.35 -13.73
N LEU A 256 4.34 14.22 -13.89
CA LEU A 256 4.53 12.96 -13.16
C LEU A 256 5.23 11.87 -14.00
N THR A 257 5.90 12.24 -15.10
CA THR A 257 6.63 11.28 -15.96
C THR A 257 7.86 10.67 -15.29
N TRP A 258 8.27 11.21 -14.15
CA TRP A 258 9.35 10.71 -13.31
C TRP A 258 8.91 9.58 -12.37
N LEU A 259 7.61 9.30 -12.21
CA LEU A 259 7.17 8.22 -11.32
C LEU A 259 7.83 6.89 -11.76
N PRO A 260 8.28 6.08 -10.79
CA PRO A 260 8.93 4.81 -11.10
C PRO A 260 7.98 3.88 -11.86
N ARG A 261 8.57 2.98 -12.64
CA ARG A 261 7.79 1.92 -13.30
C ARG A 261 7.50 0.82 -12.31
N TYR A 262 6.24 0.44 -12.21
CA TYR A 262 5.83 -0.75 -11.46
C TYR A 262 6.42 -2.01 -12.12
N PRO A 263 7.16 -2.85 -11.37
CA PRO A 263 7.76 -4.06 -11.93
C PRO A 263 6.68 -5.12 -12.22
N GLY A 264 6.79 -5.80 -13.35
CA GLY A 264 5.88 -6.89 -13.73
C GLY A 264 4.40 -6.54 -13.55
N THR A 265 3.69 -7.35 -12.76
CA THR A 265 2.26 -7.21 -12.42
C THR A 265 2.01 -6.53 -11.07
N GLU A 266 3.05 -5.99 -10.44
CA GLU A 266 2.94 -5.38 -9.11
C GLU A 266 1.99 -4.17 -9.11
N GLN A 267 1.22 -4.03 -8.03
CA GLN A 267 0.28 -2.93 -7.81
C GLN A 267 0.89 -1.80 -6.95
N CYS A 268 2.06 -2.05 -6.38
CA CYS A 268 2.85 -1.06 -5.65
C CYS A 268 4.33 -1.18 -5.98
N VAL A 269 5.07 -0.10 -5.75
CA VAL A 269 6.53 -0.04 -5.87
C VAL A 269 7.06 0.77 -4.71
N GLU A 270 8.13 0.30 -4.08
CA GLU A 270 8.80 1.05 -3.02
C GLU A 270 9.53 2.24 -3.65
N VAL A 271 9.25 3.44 -3.16
CA VAL A 271 9.95 4.66 -3.53
C VAL A 271 10.96 4.97 -2.42
N GLY A 272 12.23 5.19 -2.79
CA GLY A 272 13.26 5.50 -1.81
C GLY A 272 12.87 6.72 -0.98
N GLY A 273 13.12 6.67 0.34
CA GLY A 273 12.88 7.78 1.29
C GLY A 273 13.70 9.04 0.97
N ASP A 274 14.57 8.98 -0.03
CA ASP A 274 15.38 10.09 -0.50
C ASP A 274 14.70 10.88 -1.64
N LEU A 275 13.50 11.40 -1.38
CA LEU A 275 12.86 12.38 -2.26
C LEU A 275 13.54 13.79 -2.17
N GLY A 276 14.70 13.92 -1.48
CA GLY A 276 15.27 15.24 -1.13
C GLY A 276 16.72 15.38 -0.60
N GLY A 277 17.60 14.38 -0.58
CA GLY A 277 18.92 14.45 0.11
C GLY A 277 19.80 13.18 0.05
N SER A 278 20.74 13.17 -0.89
CA SER A 278 21.78 12.17 -1.15
C SER A 278 22.10 11.17 -0.02
N GLY A 279 21.66 9.92 -0.17
CA GLY A 279 22.12 8.79 0.63
C GLY A 279 21.96 7.46 -0.11
N SER A 280 23.09 6.78 -0.37
CA SER A 280 23.16 5.47 -1.01
C SER A 280 22.50 4.37 -0.18
N SER A 281 21.48 3.69 -0.72
CA SER A 281 21.01 2.39 -0.20
C SER A 281 21.46 1.25 -1.12
N GLU A 282 22.34 0.40 -0.61
CA GLU A 282 22.61 -0.92 -1.19
C GLU A 282 21.40 -1.83 -0.90
N SER A 283 20.86 -2.43 -1.97
CA SER A 283 19.74 -3.37 -1.90
C SER A 283 20.16 -4.69 -1.23
N THR A 284 19.61 -5.00 -0.06
CA THR A 284 19.71 -6.34 0.53
C THR A 284 18.53 -7.19 0.07
N CYS A 285 18.65 -7.76 -1.13
CA CYS A 285 17.78 -8.85 -1.59
C CYS A 285 18.59 -10.16 -1.58
N ALA A 286 18.69 -10.80 -0.42
CA ALA A 286 19.18 -12.18 -0.31
C ALA A 286 18.82 -12.80 1.05
N ALA A 287 17.61 -13.37 1.17
CA ALA A 287 17.32 -14.37 2.20
C ALA A 287 16.09 -15.23 1.81
N ALA A 288 16.31 -16.30 1.04
CA ALA A 288 15.44 -17.50 1.03
C ALA A 288 16.02 -18.62 0.13
N ALA A 289 17.20 -19.16 0.45
CA ALA A 289 17.67 -20.42 -0.13
C ALA A 289 18.85 -21.03 0.67
N ALA A 290 18.67 -21.30 1.96
CA ALA A 290 19.59 -22.16 2.72
C ALA A 290 18.97 -22.63 4.05
N ALA A 291 17.98 -23.51 3.96
CA ALA A 291 17.63 -24.40 5.08
C ALA A 291 17.23 -25.74 4.46
N GLY A 292 18.26 -26.53 4.17
CA GLY A 292 18.14 -27.83 3.53
C GLY A 292 19.46 -28.57 3.71
N LEU A 293 19.73 -28.97 4.95
CA LEU A 293 20.50 -30.14 5.39
C LEU A 293 20.23 -30.35 6.88
#